data_AF-A0A0N0UHF6-F1
#
_entry.id   AF-A0A0N0UHF6-F1
#
_cell.length_a   1.000
_cell.length_b   1.000
_cell.length_c   1.000
_cell.angle_alpha   90.00
_cell.angle_beta   90.00
_cell.angle_gamma   90.00
#
_symmetry.space_group_name_H-M   'P 1'
#
loop_
_entity.id
_entity.type
_entity.pdbx_description
1 polymer ?
#
loop_
_entity_poly.entity_id
_entity_poly.type
_entity_poly.pdbx_seq_one_letter_code
_entity_poly.pdbx_strand_id
1 'polypeptide(L)' 'MRTLLTRYRERKSRNEFQVYVIESSTLKRFLVVEMVLGTLAYNVALYLFHNALLAGVGSWAGTESVKRLPVVFRKIVGP' A
#
# COMPACT_ATOMS: atom_id res chain seq x y z
N MET A 1 13.78 -6.38 43.84
CA MET A 1 14.19 -6.33 42.41
C MET A 1 13.07 -6.64 41.40
N ARG A 2 11.77 -6.51 41.73
CA ARG A 2 10.65 -6.74 40.78
C ARG A 2 9.75 -5.51 40.53
N THR A 3 9.91 -4.46 41.31
CA THR A 3 9.07 -3.25 41.31
C THR A 3 9.48 -2.19 40.27
N LEU A 4 10.71 -2.26 39.75
CA LEU A 4 11.19 -1.29 38.74
C LEU A 4 10.80 -1.69 37.30
N LEU A 5 10.61 -2.98 37.03
CA LEU A 5 10.28 -3.48 35.69
C LEU A 5 8.80 -3.28 35.32
N THR A 6 7.90 -3.24 36.30
CA THR A 6 6.48 -2.99 36.06
C THR A 6 6.22 -1.55 35.62
N ARG A 7 6.99 -0.58 36.13
CA ARG A 7 6.87 0.83 35.71
C ARG A 7 7.30 1.12 34.27
N TYR A 8 8.18 0.30 33.69
CA TYR A 8 8.61 0.51 32.30
C TYR A 8 7.60 -0.06 31.28
N ARG A 9 6.79 -1.03 31.69
CA ARG A 9 5.86 -1.76 30.80
C ARG A 9 4.47 -1.11 30.70
N GLU A 10 4.13 -0.19 31.60
CA GLU A 10 2.82 0.47 31.62
C GLU A 10 2.73 1.79 30.85
N ARG A 11 3.85 2.34 30.35
CA ARG A 11 3.83 3.65 29.65
C ARG A 11 4.02 3.57 28.14
N LYS A 12 3.64 2.45 27.50
CA LYS A 12 3.35 2.46 26.05
C LYS A 12 1.97 3.05 25.84
N SER A 13 1.84 4.35 26.13
CA SER A 13 0.71 5.18 25.72
C SER A 13 0.59 5.03 24.21
N ARG A 14 -0.48 4.38 23.73
CA ARG A 14 -0.83 4.30 22.30
C ARG A 14 -1.26 5.67 21.72
N ASN A 15 -0.96 6.77 22.40
CA ASN A 15 -1.43 8.13 22.15
C ASN A 15 -0.29 9.10 21.82
N GLU A 16 0.82 8.62 21.25
CA GLU A 16 1.82 9.49 20.64
C GLU A 16 1.33 9.89 19.23
N PHE A 17 1.14 11.20 19.01
CA PHE A 17 0.76 11.76 17.72
C PHE A 17 1.90 11.56 16.72
N GLN A 18 1.75 10.59 15.82
CA GLN A 18 2.75 10.28 14.80
C GLN A 18 2.58 11.21 13.60
N VAL A 19 3.54 12.12 13.42
CA VAL A 19 3.60 12.98 12.24
C VAL A 19 4.45 12.31 11.18
N TYR A 20 3.82 11.96 10.06
CA TYR A 20 4.51 11.45 8.88
C TYR A 20 4.77 12.61 7.92
N VAL A 21 6.04 12.96 7.73
CA VAL A 21 6.44 13.94 6.72
C VAL A 21 6.74 13.17 5.43
N ILE A 22 5.90 13.36 4.42
CA ILE A 22 6.10 12.79 3.09
C ILE A 22 6.62 13.89 2.18
N GLU A 23 7.77 13.66 1.54
CA GLU A 23 8.29 14.60 0.57
C GLU A 23 7.36 14.73 -0.65
N SER A 24 7.17 15.96 -1.13
CA SER A 24 6.34 16.23 -2.30
C SER A 24 6.88 15.55 -3.57
N SER A 25 8.20 15.36 -3.67
CA SER A 25 8.89 14.57 -4.71
C SER A 25 8.38 13.13 -4.77
N THR A 26 8.26 12.50 -3.60
CA THR A 26 7.80 11.12 -3.43
C THR A 26 6.33 11.00 -3.82
N LEU A 27 5.49 11.95 -3.39
CA LEU A 27 4.08 11.99 -3.77
C LEU A 27 3.89 12.13 -5.29
N LYS A 28 4.66 13.01 -5.93
CA LYS A 28 4.63 13.18 -7.39
C LYS A 28 5.03 11.89 -8.11
N ARG A 29 6.12 11.25 -7.67
CA ARG A 29 6.58 9.99 -8.26
C ARG A 29 5.54 8.89 -8.11
N PHE A 30 4.91 8.78 -6.93
CA PHE A 30 3.82 7.84 -6.69
C PHE A 30 2.66 8.08 -7.65
N LEU A 31 2.20 9.34 -7.78
CA LEU A 31 1.08 9.68 -8.65
C LEU A 31 1.37 9.41 -10.13
N VAL A 32 2.57 9.72 -10.62
CA VAL A 32 2.96 9.42 -12.00
C VAL A 32 2.97 7.91 -12.25
N VAL A 33 3.56 7.13 -11.35
CA VAL A 33 3.60 5.67 -11.47
C VAL A 33 2.20 5.07 -11.42
N GLU A 34 1.34 5.54 -10.53
CA GLU A 34 -0.04 5.08 -10.38
C GLU A 34 -0.88 5.40 -11.63
N MET A 35 -0.72 6.60 -12.22
CA MET A 35 -1.41 6.94 -13.46
C MET A 35 -0.97 6.05 -14.61
N VAL A 36 0.34 5.85 -14.79
CA VAL A 36 0.86 5.00 -15.90
C VAL A 36 0.40 3.55 -15.73
N LEU A 37 0.59 2.96 -14.54
CA LEU A 37 0.14 1.58 -14.28
C LEU A 37 -1.38 1.46 -14.34
N GLY A 38 -2.11 2.43 -13.81
CA GLY A 38 -3.57 2.48 -13.82
C GLY A 38 -4.12 2.51 -15.24
N THR A 39 -3.57 3.35 -16.13
CA THR A 39 -3.98 3.41 -17.54
C THR A 39 -3.67 2.12 -18.28
N LEU A 40 -2.49 1.51 -18.05
CA LEU A 40 -2.15 0.21 -18.65
C LEU A 40 -3.11 -0.88 -18.19
N ALA A 41 -3.35 -0.99 -16.89
CA ALA A 41 -4.27 -1.97 -16.31
C ALA A 41 -5.70 -1.76 -16.80
N TYR A 42 -6.14 -0.50 -16.94
CA TYR A 42 -7.45 -0.14 -17.48
C TYR A 42 -7.60 -0.56 -18.93
N ASN A 43 -6.63 -0.28 -19.79
CA ASN A 43 -6.71 -0.67 -21.20
C ASN A 43 -6.74 -2.19 -21.38
N VAL A 44 -5.95 -2.93 -20.59
CA VAL A 44 -6.00 -4.40 -20.59
C VAL A 44 -7.36 -4.89 -20.10
N ALA A 45 -7.88 -4.35 -18.99
CA ALA A 45 -9.16 -4.75 -18.45
C ALA A 45 -10.31 -4.38 -19.41
N LEU A 46 -10.25 -3.23 -20.08
CA LEU A 46 -11.21 -2.82 -21.09
C LEU A 46 -11.17 -3.74 -22.31
N TYR A 47 -9.99 -4.14 -22.75
CA TYR A 47 -9.83 -5.12 -23.82
C TYR A 47 -10.42 -6.49 -23.46
N LEU A 48 -10.36 -6.91 -22.19
CA LEU A 48 -10.94 -8.18 -21.76
C LEU A 48 -12.45 -8.09 -21.54
N PHE A 49 -12.90 -7.10 -20.79
CA PHE A 49 -14.28 -7.02 -20.32
C PHE A 49 -15.20 -6.23 -21.26
N HIS A 50 -14.64 -5.49 -22.22
CA HIS A 50 -15.37 -4.64 -23.17
C HIS A 50 -16.38 -3.68 -22.49
N ASN A 51 -16.17 -3.39 -21.20
CA ASN A 51 -17.08 -2.64 -20.35
C ASN A 51 -16.28 -1.70 -19.45
N ALA A 52 -16.59 -0.40 -19.52
CA ALA A 52 -15.86 0.62 -18.80
C ALA A 52 -15.94 0.49 -17.27
N LEU A 53 -17.07 0.00 -16.73
CA LEU A 53 -17.24 -0.19 -15.28
C LEU A 53 -16.37 -1.34 -14.79
N LEU A 54 -16.43 -2.49 -15.47
CA LEU A 54 -15.59 -3.65 -15.14
C LEU A 54 -14.10 -3.35 -15.36
N ALA A 55 -13.77 -2.57 -16.40
CA ALA A 55 -12.41 -2.11 -16.64
C ALA A 55 -11.89 -1.22 -15.50
N GLY A 56 -12.73 -0.28 -15.01
CA GLY A 56 -12.36 0.60 -13.90
C GLY A 56 -12.15 -0.16 -12.59
N VAL A 57 -13.07 -1.05 -12.23
CA VAL A 57 -12.93 -1.89 -11.03
C VAL A 57 -11.76 -2.86 -11.18
N GLY A 58 -11.59 -3.46 -12.36
CA GLY A 58 -10.51 -4.38 -12.67
C GLY A 58 -9.14 -3.72 -12.65
N SER A 59 -9.00 -2.50 -13.17
CA SER A 59 -7.74 -1.75 -13.12
C SER A 59 -7.37 -1.35 -11.69
N TRP A 60 -8.36 -0.97 -10.89
CA TRP A 60 -8.14 -0.67 -9.47
C TRP A 60 -7.72 -1.91 -8.69
N ALA A 61 -8.42 -3.04 -8.88
CA ALA A 61 -8.04 -4.31 -8.26
C ALA A 61 -6.64 -4.78 -8.72
N GLY A 62 -6.30 -4.60 -9.99
CA GLY A 62 -5.00 -4.97 -10.56
C GLY A 62 -3.85 -4.15 -9.97
N THR A 63 -3.98 -2.82 -9.93
CA THR A 63 -2.95 -1.94 -9.36
C THR A 63 -2.72 -2.18 -7.87
N GLU A 64 -3.80 -2.38 -7.10
CA GLU A 64 -3.73 -2.73 -5.68
C GLU A 64 -3.07 -4.11 -5.46
N SER A 65 -3.35 -5.08 -6.34
CA SER A 65 -2.74 -6.41 -6.30
C SER A 65 -1.24 -6.34 -6.57
N VAL A 66 -0.80 -5.54 -7.57
CA VAL A 66 0.62 -5.35 -7.89
C VAL A 66 1.39 -4.74 -6.72
N LYS A 67 0.79 -3.77 -6.01
CA LYS A 67 1.39 -3.17 -4.81
C LYS A 67 1.54 -4.16 -3.66
N ARG A 68 0.69 -5.18 -3.57
CA ARG A 68 0.73 -6.22 -2.53
C ARG A 68 1.67 -7.39 -2.88
N LEU A 69 2.04 -7.56 -4.14
CA LEU A 69 2.94 -8.64 -4.59
C LEU A 69 4.25 -8.70 -3.79
N PRO A 70 4.99 -7.62 -3.50
CA PRO A 70 6.25 -7.70 -2.77
C PRO A 70 6.10 -8.29 -1.37
N VAL A 71 4.99 -7.97 -0.69
CA VAL A 71 4.67 -8.48 0.66
C VAL A 71 4.34 -9.97 0.59
N VAL A 72 3.56 -10.37 -0.41
CA VAL A 72 3.22 -11.78 -0.65
C VAL A 72 4.46 -12.58 -1.04
N PHE A 73 5.30 -12.04 -1.91
CA PHE A 73 6.53 -12.70 -2.35
C PHE A 73 7.52 -12.89 -1.21
N ARG A 74 7.72 -11.88 -0.35
CA ARG A 74 8.51 -12.01 0.89
C ARG A 74 7.98 -13.09 1.84
N LYS A 75 6.66 -13.27 1.88
CA LYS A 75 6.01 -14.28 2.71
C LYS A 75 6.18 -15.71 2.15
N ILE A 76 6.30 -15.84 0.83
CA ILE A 76 6.48 -17.11 0.12
C ILE A 76 7.95 -17.54 0.10
N VAL A 77 8.87 -16.61 -0.13
CA VAL A 77 10.32 -16.89 -0.23
C VAL A 77 10.98 -17.09 1.14
N GLY A 78 10.34 -16.64 2.23
CA GLY A 78 10.92 -16.66 3.58
C GLY A 78 11.95 -15.55 3.80
N PRO A 79 12.27 -15.20 5.06
CA PRO A 79 13.39 -14.31 5.38
C PRO A 79 14.74 -14.90 4.95
#